data_AF-A0A924KPU3-F1
#
_entry.id   AF-A0A924KPU3-F1
#
_cell.length_a   1.000
_cell.length_b   1.000
_cell.length_c   1.000
_cell.angle_alpha   90.00
_cell.angle_beta   90.00
_cell.angle_gamma   90.00
#
_symmetry.space_group_name_H-M   'P 1'
#
loop_
_entity.id
_entity.type
_entity.pdbx_description
1 polymer ?
#
loop_
_entity_poly.entity_id
_entity_poly.type
_entity_poly.pdbx_seq_one_letter_code
_entity_poly.pdbx_strand_id
1 'polypeptide(L)'
;MCNDADDPNMPLSSRYREKTSPVWDMSQERVFIEQLLNHRFNFFLILFSVTIAGAVNVKSQGALVAILAVSLLIEFLLMLVLARSQHKLDLILLQFESDSFHPVTVINRLAKGDSKTKSRRHIVGLLIPRLCCVLLLVGFLAAATNQWTVTDAFSSGQTIPKQSPSP
;
A
#
# COMPACT_ATOMS: atom_id res chain seq x y z
N MET A 1 -23.20 24.65 -46.27
CA MET A 1 -22.92 25.07 -44.88
C MET A 1 -24.14 24.67 -44.06
N CYS A 2 -24.11 23.48 -43.46
CA CYS A 2 -25.18 23.03 -42.57
C CYS A 2 -24.79 23.42 -41.14
N ASN A 3 -25.63 24.22 -40.51
CA ASN A 3 -25.58 24.52 -39.08
C ASN A 3 -26.25 23.36 -38.34
N ASP A 4 -25.45 22.36 -37.97
CA ASP A 4 -25.87 21.28 -37.06
C ASP A 4 -25.50 21.65 -35.61
N ALA A 5 -26.14 22.69 -35.08
CA ALA A 5 -25.98 23.09 -33.69
C ALA A 5 -27.35 23.46 -33.13
N ASP A 6 -28.09 22.46 -32.65
CA ASP A 6 -29.04 22.56 -31.53
C ASP A 6 -29.79 21.22 -31.38
N ASP A 7 -29.07 20.15 -31.01
CA ASP A 7 -29.69 18.96 -30.41
C ASP A 7 -29.48 19.05 -28.88
N PRO A 8 -30.55 19.29 -28.09
CA PRO A 8 -30.46 19.40 -26.62
C PRO A 8 -30.10 18.07 -25.93
N ASN A 9 -30.03 16.95 -26.66
CA ASN A 9 -29.60 15.65 -26.15
C ASN A 9 -28.20 15.24 -26.62
N MET A 10 -27.43 16.13 -27.25
CA MET A 10 -26.04 15.84 -27.56
C MET A 10 -25.27 15.70 -26.24
N PRO A 11 -24.66 14.54 -25.93
CA PRO A 11 -23.81 14.41 -24.75
C PRO A 11 -22.71 15.46 -24.89
N LEU A 12 -22.70 16.45 -23.98
CA LEU A 12 -21.79 17.58 -23.96
C LEU A 12 -20.42 17.15 -24.49
N SER A 13 -20.14 17.52 -25.75
CA SER A 13 -18.98 17.01 -26.45
C SER A 13 -17.74 17.31 -25.61
N SER A 14 -16.84 16.33 -25.50
CA SER A 14 -15.58 16.39 -24.75
C SER A 14 -14.83 17.72 -24.93
N ARG A 15 -14.98 18.38 -26.08
CA ARG A 15 -14.43 19.70 -26.42
C ARG A 15 -14.92 20.87 -25.55
N TYR A 16 -16.16 20.86 -25.04
CA TYR A 16 -16.64 21.91 -24.14
C TYR A 16 -16.08 21.75 -22.72
N ARG A 17 -15.92 20.50 -22.27
CA ARG A 17 -15.30 20.17 -20.98
C ARG A 17 -13.85 20.68 -20.94
N GLU A 18 -13.13 20.51 -22.05
CA GLU A 18 -11.76 20.95 -22.27
C GLU A 18 -11.53 22.46 -22.11
N LYS A 19 -12.57 23.29 -22.36
CA LYS A 19 -12.47 24.76 -22.27
C LYS A 19 -12.66 25.33 -20.87
N THR A 20 -13.32 24.60 -19.97
CA THR A 20 -13.71 25.10 -18.63
C THR A 20 -12.99 24.40 -17.49
N SER A 21 -12.52 23.16 -17.69
CA SER A 21 -11.63 22.52 -16.71
C SER A 21 -10.18 22.85 -17.03
N PRO A 22 -9.33 23.18 -16.03
CA PRO A 22 -7.88 23.22 -16.26
C PRO A 22 -7.46 21.91 -16.93
N VAL A 23 -6.74 22.01 -18.05
CA VAL A 23 -6.31 20.86 -18.86
C VAL A 23 -5.46 19.96 -17.97
N TRP A 24 -6.08 18.90 -17.45
CA TRP A 24 -5.41 17.92 -16.63
C TRP A 24 -4.54 17.07 -17.55
N ASP A 25 -3.25 17.39 -17.58
CA ASP A 25 -2.30 16.67 -18.39
C ASP A 25 -2.10 15.25 -17.82
N MET A 26 -1.90 14.26 -18.68
CA MET A 26 -1.65 12.88 -18.25
C MET A 26 -0.41 12.79 -17.36
N SER A 27 0.54 13.72 -17.52
CA SER A 27 1.71 13.84 -16.63
C SER A 27 1.31 14.20 -15.19
N GLN A 28 0.31 15.08 -15.02
CA GLN A 28 -0.28 15.44 -13.73
C GLN A 28 -1.05 14.27 -13.13
N GLU A 29 -1.81 13.52 -13.95
CA GLU A 29 -2.49 12.30 -13.50
C GLU A 29 -1.50 11.27 -12.92
N ARG A 30 -0.38 11.04 -13.62
CA ARG A 30 0.67 10.15 -13.14
C ARG A 30 1.21 10.59 -11.77
N VAL A 31 1.56 11.87 -11.63
CA VAL A 31 2.10 12.41 -10.36
C VAL A 31 1.07 12.30 -9.24
N PHE A 32 -0.20 12.59 -9.53
CA PHE A 32 -1.29 12.45 -8.58
C PHE A 32 -1.45 11.01 -8.08
N ILE A 33 -1.48 10.03 -9.00
CA ILE A 33 -1.60 8.61 -8.63
C ILE A 33 -0.37 8.13 -7.85
N GLU A 34 0.83 8.60 -8.20
CA GLU A 34 2.07 8.31 -7.47
C GLU A 34 2.03 8.85 -6.04
N GLN A 35 1.61 10.09 -5.84
CA GLN A 35 1.47 10.70 -4.52
C GLN A 35 0.41 9.98 -3.69
N LEU A 36 -0.74 9.67 -4.30
CA LEU A 36 -1.82 8.93 -3.66
C LEU A 36 -1.35 7.55 -3.20
N LEU A 37 -0.55 6.88 -4.02
CA LEU A 37 0.03 5.59 -3.68
C LEU A 37 1.02 5.68 -2.52
N ASN A 38 1.93 6.66 -2.56
CA ASN A 38 2.90 6.89 -1.48
C ASN A 38 2.20 7.21 -0.15
N HIS A 39 1.14 8.02 -0.16
CA HIS A 39 0.35 8.30 1.04
C HIS A 39 -0.29 7.03 1.61
N ARG A 40 -0.94 6.22 0.75
CA ARG A 40 -1.57 4.96 1.17
C ARG A 40 -0.56 3.95 1.70
N PHE A 41 0.60 3.87 1.07
CA PHE A 41 1.69 2.99 1.48
C PHE A 41 2.28 3.41 2.83
N ASN A 42 2.53 4.72 3.03
CA ASN A 42 3.01 5.23 4.31
C ASN A 42 1.98 4.99 5.43
N PHE A 43 0.70 5.21 5.17
CA PHE A 43 -0.36 4.91 6.13
C PHE A 43 -0.42 3.42 6.49
N PHE A 44 -0.23 2.53 5.52
CA PHE A 44 -0.13 1.10 5.74
C PHE A 44 1.04 0.74 6.67
N LEU A 45 2.24 1.30 6.43
CA LEU A 45 3.40 1.05 7.29
C LEU A 45 3.20 1.56 8.72
N ILE A 46 2.56 2.71 8.87
CA ILE A 46 2.23 3.27 10.19
C ILE A 46 1.28 2.32 10.94
N LEU A 47 0.19 1.88 10.31
CA LEU A 47 -0.74 0.92 10.92
C LEU A 47 -0.07 -0.40 11.29
N PHE A 48 0.81 -0.90 10.41
CA PHE A 48 1.57 -2.12 10.69
C PHE A 48 2.48 -1.94 11.90
N SER A 49 3.24 -0.85 11.99
CA SER A 49 4.10 -0.57 13.13
C SER A 49 3.33 -0.44 14.45
N VAL A 50 2.17 0.24 14.44
CA VAL A 50 1.28 0.33 15.59
C VAL A 50 0.74 -1.05 15.98
N THR A 51 0.38 -1.88 15.00
CA THR A 51 -0.10 -3.25 15.24
C THR A 51 0.97 -4.10 15.94
N ILE A 52 2.21 -4.07 15.45
CA ILE A 52 3.32 -4.80 16.07
C ILE A 52 3.59 -4.27 17.48
N ALA A 53 3.61 -2.95 17.68
CA ALA A 53 3.79 -2.34 19.00
C ALA A 53 2.67 -2.72 19.97
N GLY A 54 1.43 -2.78 19.50
CA GLY A 54 0.27 -3.24 20.28
C GLY A 54 0.37 -4.73 20.64
N ALA A 55 0.75 -5.57 19.68
CA ALA A 55 0.92 -7.00 19.87
C ALA A 55 2.02 -7.35 20.90
N VAL A 56 3.13 -6.60 20.91
CA VAL A 56 4.24 -6.83 21.86
C VAL A 56 3.90 -6.40 23.29
N ASN A 57 3.07 -5.37 23.47
CA ASN A 57 2.76 -4.82 24.80
C ASN A 57 1.58 -5.50 25.52
N VAL A 58 0.78 -6.29 24.80
CA VAL A 58 -0.42 -6.88 25.37
C VAL A 58 -0.08 -8.14 26.18
N LYS A 59 -0.61 -8.23 27.40
CA LYS A 59 -0.37 -9.37 28.31
C LYS A 59 -1.46 -10.44 28.25
N SER A 60 -2.63 -10.08 27.72
CA SER A 60 -3.78 -10.97 27.61
C SER A 60 -3.84 -11.59 26.22
N GLN A 61 -3.89 -12.93 26.16
CA GLN A 61 -3.98 -13.68 24.91
C GLN A 61 -5.23 -13.30 24.11
N GLY A 62 -6.38 -13.13 24.78
CA GLY A 62 -7.62 -12.73 24.10
C GLY A 62 -7.51 -11.35 23.46
N ALA A 63 -6.84 -10.41 24.13
CA ALA A 63 -6.61 -9.08 23.60
C ALA A 63 -5.58 -9.09 22.45
N LEU A 64 -4.55 -9.95 22.50
CA LEU A 64 -3.60 -10.17 21.40
C LEU A 64 -4.31 -10.64 20.13
N VAL A 65 -5.14 -11.67 20.25
CA VAL A 65 -5.90 -12.24 19.13
C VAL A 65 -6.86 -11.19 18.54
N ALA A 66 -7.54 -10.41 19.39
CA ALA A 66 -8.44 -9.35 18.94
C ALA A 66 -7.70 -8.23 18.18
N ILE A 67 -6.57 -7.75 18.70
CA ILE A 67 -5.74 -6.73 18.03
C ILE A 67 -5.26 -7.25 16.68
N LEU A 68 -4.69 -8.46 16.63
CA LEU A 68 -4.19 -9.05 15.39
C LEU A 68 -5.31 -9.28 14.37
N ALA A 69 -6.51 -9.72 14.80
CA ALA A 69 -7.65 -9.92 13.91
C ALA A 69 -8.13 -8.60 13.28
N VAL A 70 -8.29 -7.56 14.09
CA VAL A 70 -8.76 -6.25 13.62
C VAL A 70 -7.72 -5.62 12.70
N SER A 71 -6.45 -5.65 13.09
CA SER A 71 -5.36 -5.12 12.25
C SER A 71 -5.22 -5.88 10.94
N LEU A 72 -5.29 -7.22 10.96
CA LEU A 72 -5.25 -8.04 9.76
C LEU A 72 -6.37 -7.67 8.79
N LEU A 73 -7.59 -7.47 9.29
CA LEU A 73 -8.73 -7.06 8.48
C LEU A 73 -8.50 -5.68 7.83
N ILE A 74 -8.07 -4.70 8.63
CA ILE A 74 -7.83 -3.32 8.15
C ILE A 74 -6.68 -3.31 7.12
N GLU A 75 -5.56 -3.97 7.40
CA GLU A 75 -4.42 -4.07 6.50
C GLU A 75 -4.74 -4.82 5.22
N PHE A 76 -5.57 -5.86 5.29
CA PHE A 76 -6.06 -6.58 4.11
C PHE A 76 -6.89 -5.67 3.20
N LEU A 77 -7.81 -4.88 3.77
CA LEU A 77 -8.58 -3.90 3.00
C LEU A 77 -7.69 -2.83 2.37
N LEU A 78 -6.69 -2.33 3.10
CA LEU A 78 -5.69 -1.40 2.58
C LEU A 78 -4.86 -2.00 1.44
N MET A 79 -4.46 -3.27 1.56
CA MET A 79 -3.73 -3.99 0.51
C MET A 79 -4.55 -4.06 -0.78
N LEU A 80 -5.86 -4.32 -0.71
CA LEU A 80 -6.75 -4.30 -1.88
C LEU A 80 -6.83 -2.91 -2.52
N VAL A 81 -6.92 -1.85 -1.70
CA VAL A 81 -6.94 -0.46 -2.17
C VAL A 81 -5.62 -0.08 -2.87
N LEU A 82 -4.48 -0.49 -2.30
CA LEU A 82 -3.15 -0.33 -2.89
C LEU A 82 -3.04 -1.07 -4.22
N ALA A 83 -3.48 -2.33 -4.28
CA ALA A 83 -3.47 -3.14 -5.50
C ALA A 83 -4.29 -2.48 -6.62
N ARG A 84 -5.48 -1.95 -6.30
CA ARG A 84 -6.32 -1.21 -7.27
C ARG A 84 -5.61 0.05 -7.79
N SER A 85 -4.94 0.79 -6.91
CA SER A 85 -4.17 1.98 -7.33
C SER A 85 -2.99 1.64 -8.23
N GLN A 86 -2.25 0.57 -7.92
CA GLN A 86 -1.17 0.08 -8.77
C GLN A 86 -1.69 -0.31 -10.16
N HIS A 87 -2.82 -1.00 -10.23
CA HIS A 87 -3.39 -1.39 -11.52
C HIS A 87 -3.76 -0.18 -12.38
N LYS A 88 -4.37 0.87 -11.80
CA LYS A 88 -4.65 2.12 -12.52
C LYS A 88 -3.38 2.78 -13.05
N LEU A 89 -2.33 2.80 -12.23
CA LEU A 89 -1.05 3.39 -12.58
C LEU A 89 -0.38 2.63 -13.73
N ASP A 90 -0.48 1.30 -13.72
CA ASP A 90 0.02 0.45 -14.80
C ASP A 90 -0.69 0.73 -16.13
N LEU A 91 -2.01 0.92 -16.11
CA LEU A 91 -2.79 1.32 -17.30
C LEU A 91 -2.35 2.68 -17.86
N ILE A 92 -2.09 3.66 -16.98
CA ILE A 92 -1.59 4.99 -17.41
C ILE A 92 -0.21 4.87 -18.05
N LEU A 93 0.69 4.08 -17.44
CA LEU A 93 2.02 3.85 -18.01
C LEU A 93 1.98 3.12 -19.34
N LEU A 94 1.11 2.11 -19.47
CA LEU A 94 0.89 1.39 -20.72
C LEU A 94 0.43 2.33 -21.84
N GLN A 95 -0.49 3.26 -21.52
CA GLN A 95 -0.93 4.30 -22.47
C GLN A 95 0.25 5.21 -22.86
N PHE A 96 1.12 5.59 -21.92
CA PHE A 96 2.29 6.42 -22.22
C PHE A 96 3.35 5.71 -23.06
N GLU A 97 3.55 4.40 -22.88
CA GLU A 97 4.50 3.64 -23.72
C GLU A 97 4.05 3.55 -25.18
N SER A 98 2.76 3.77 -25.47
CA SER A 98 2.25 3.81 -26.86
C SER A 98 2.69 5.05 -27.63
N ASP A 99 3.06 6.13 -26.93
CA ASP A 99 3.59 7.36 -27.55
C ASP A 99 5.13 7.32 -27.58
N SER A 100 5.67 7.21 -28.79
CA SER A 100 7.10 7.00 -29.03
C SER A 100 7.97 8.21 -28.70
N PHE A 101 7.39 9.42 -28.61
CA PHE A 101 8.12 10.66 -28.33
C PHE A 101 7.99 11.13 -26.88
N HIS A 102 7.24 10.42 -26.03
CA HIS A 102 7.06 10.81 -24.65
C HIS A 102 8.35 10.60 -23.83
N PRO A 103 8.77 11.53 -22.95
CA PRO A 103 10.01 11.42 -22.17
C PRO A 103 10.07 10.16 -21.30
N VAL A 104 8.92 9.64 -20.88
CA VAL A 104 8.81 8.36 -20.15
C VAL A 104 9.30 7.20 -21.01
N THR A 105 8.96 7.18 -22.30
CA THR A 105 9.37 6.14 -23.27
C THR A 105 10.87 6.22 -23.55
N VAL A 106 11.44 7.43 -23.60
CA VAL A 106 12.89 7.66 -23.76
C VAL A 106 13.65 7.14 -22.55
N ILE A 107 13.20 7.47 -21.33
CA ILE A 107 13.80 6.97 -20.08
C ILE A 107 13.66 5.45 -19.96
N ASN A 108 12.48 4.89 -20.28
CA ASN A 108 12.29 3.44 -20.28
C ASN A 108 13.15 2.74 -21.35
N ARG A 109 13.38 3.36 -22.51
CA ARG A 109 14.27 2.83 -23.55
C ARG A 109 15.74 2.87 -23.11
N LEU A 110 16.17 3.94 -22.45
CA LEU A 110 17.49 4.05 -21.81
C LEU A 110 17.66 2.99 -20.71
N ALA A 111 16.62 2.75 -19.89
CA ALA A 111 16.63 1.72 -18.85
C ALA A 111 16.55 0.28 -19.41
N LYS A 112 15.84 0.06 -20.52
CA LYS A 112 15.74 -1.24 -21.23
C LYS A 112 17.03 -1.67 -21.93
N GLY A 113 18.01 -0.77 -22.10
CA GLY A 113 19.37 -1.14 -22.50
C GLY A 113 20.02 -2.16 -21.54
N ASP A 114 19.53 -2.22 -20.30
CA ASP A 114 19.84 -3.25 -19.32
C ASP A 114 18.67 -4.27 -19.26
N SER A 115 18.67 -5.18 -20.23
CA SER A 115 17.57 -6.09 -20.62
C SER A 115 16.98 -7.00 -19.50
N LYS A 116 17.46 -6.90 -18.26
CA LYS A 116 16.97 -7.68 -17.11
C LYS A 116 16.14 -6.89 -16.10
N THR A 117 16.00 -5.57 -16.25
CA THR A 117 15.34 -4.73 -15.25
C THR A 117 13.84 -4.63 -15.50
N LYS A 118 13.09 -5.69 -15.19
CA LYS A 118 11.63 -5.57 -15.02
C LYS A 118 11.36 -4.48 -13.98
N SER A 119 10.43 -3.57 -14.28
CA SER A 119 10.08 -2.43 -13.42
C SER A 119 9.85 -2.88 -11.98
N ARG A 120 10.81 -2.59 -11.09
CA ARG A 120 10.76 -2.94 -9.65
C ARG A 120 9.63 -2.22 -8.92
N ARG A 121 8.90 -1.34 -9.61
CA ARG A 121 7.73 -0.62 -9.13
C ARG A 121 6.65 -1.55 -8.57
N HIS A 122 6.40 -2.67 -9.25
CA HIS A 122 5.41 -3.65 -8.80
C HIS A 122 5.84 -4.41 -7.55
N ILE A 123 7.15 -4.53 -7.33
CA ILE A 123 7.73 -5.15 -6.13
C ILE A 123 7.41 -4.28 -4.91
N VAL A 124 7.75 -2.99 -4.95
CA VAL A 124 7.51 -2.09 -3.80
C VAL A 124 6.01 -1.93 -3.54
N GLY A 125 5.22 -1.83 -4.61
CA GLY A 125 3.79 -1.57 -4.55
C GLY A 125 2.91 -2.72 -4.07
N LEU A 126 3.30 -3.96 -4.36
CA LEU A 126 2.45 -5.13 -4.13
C LEU A 126 3.11 -6.19 -3.23
N LEU A 127 4.43 -6.37 -3.35
CA LEU A 127 5.13 -7.40 -2.56
C LEU A 127 5.18 -7.02 -1.08
N ILE A 128 5.50 -5.76 -0.76
CA ILE A 128 5.66 -5.32 0.64
C ILE A 128 4.35 -5.47 1.42
N PRO A 129 3.20 -4.93 0.97
CA PRO A 129 1.94 -5.11 1.70
C PRO A 129 1.55 -6.58 1.84
N ARG A 130 1.79 -7.39 0.80
CA ARG A 130 1.49 -8.82 0.82
C ARG A 130 2.34 -9.57 1.84
N LEU A 131 3.62 -9.25 1.96
CA LEU A 131 4.50 -9.83 2.97
C LEU A 131 4.05 -9.46 4.38
N CYS A 132 3.69 -8.19 4.63
CA CYS A 132 3.15 -7.75 5.93
C CYS A 132 1.87 -8.50 6.30
N CYS A 133 0.91 -8.64 5.37
CA CYS A 133 -0.30 -9.42 5.63
C CYS A 133 0.00 -10.90 5.92
N VAL A 134 0.95 -11.51 5.21
CA VAL A 134 1.36 -12.91 5.48
C VAL A 134 1.99 -13.02 6.86
N LEU A 135 2.86 -12.09 7.24
CA LEU A 135 3.49 -12.05 8.57
C LEU A 135 2.43 -11.92 9.68
N LEU A 136 1.45 -11.02 9.53
CA LEU A 136 0.36 -10.89 10.48
C LEU A 136 -0.54 -12.13 10.52
N LEU A 137 -0.79 -12.77 9.37
CA LEU A 137 -1.58 -14.00 9.33
C LEU A 137 -0.88 -15.13 10.09
N VAL A 138 0.44 -15.28 9.91
CA VAL A 138 1.25 -16.24 10.66
C VAL A 138 1.22 -15.93 12.16
N GLY A 139 1.38 -14.65 12.54
CA GLY A 139 1.27 -14.21 13.93
C GLY A 139 -0.10 -14.48 14.55
N PHE A 140 -1.17 -14.22 13.80
CA PHE A 140 -2.54 -14.49 14.20
C PHE A 140 -2.79 -15.99 14.41
N LEU A 141 -2.35 -16.83 13.47
CA LEU A 141 -2.47 -18.28 13.59
C LEU A 141 -1.67 -18.82 14.79
N ALA A 142 -0.45 -18.33 15.00
CA ALA A 142 0.38 -18.71 16.14
C ALA A 142 -0.25 -18.30 17.49
N ALA A 143 -0.88 -17.12 17.56
CA ALA A 143 -1.62 -16.68 18.73
C ALA A 143 -2.89 -17.52 18.95
N ALA A 144 -3.60 -17.88 17.87
CA ALA A 144 -4.83 -18.66 17.93
C ALA A 144 -4.61 -20.12 18.34
N THR A 145 -3.48 -20.73 17.98
CA THR A 145 -3.15 -22.11 18.36
C THR A 145 -2.59 -22.23 19.79
N ASN A 146 -2.52 -21.13 20.55
CA ASN A 146 -1.89 -21.06 21.88
C ASN A 146 -0.42 -21.55 21.91
N GLN A 147 0.24 -21.68 20.76
CA GLN A 147 1.66 -22.04 20.71
C GLN A 147 2.57 -20.89 21.19
N TRP A 148 2.07 -19.65 21.15
CA TRP A 148 2.70 -18.48 21.75
C TRP A 148 1.98 -18.14 23.06
N THR A 149 2.27 -18.85 24.13
CA THR A 149 1.92 -18.43 25.49
C THR A 149 2.81 -17.27 25.89
N VAL A 150 2.22 -16.08 26.09
CA VAL A 150 2.90 -14.83 26.51
C VAL A 150 3.78 -15.02 27.77
N THR A 151 3.50 -16.06 28.56
CA THR A 151 4.20 -16.42 29.78
C THR A 151 5.65 -16.88 29.57
N ASP A 152 5.98 -17.49 28.43
CA ASP A 152 7.30 -18.11 28.24
C ASP A 152 8.41 -17.10 27.91
N ALA A 153 8.07 -15.93 27.38
CA ALA A 153 9.04 -14.91 27.02
C ALA A 153 9.44 -13.99 28.19
N PHE A 154 8.59 -13.82 29.21
CA PHE A 154 8.87 -12.90 30.33
C PHE A 154 9.54 -13.59 31.54
N SER A 155 9.47 -14.93 31.63
CA SER A 155 10.03 -15.68 32.77
C SER A 155 11.56 -15.78 32.77
N SER A 156 12.26 -15.43 31.68
CA SER A 156 13.72 -15.49 31.61
C SER A 156 14.44 -14.20 32.05
N GLY A 157 13.71 -13.13 32.42
CA GLY A 157 14.27 -11.80 32.62
C GLY A 157 14.26 -11.22 34.05
N GLN A 158 13.66 -11.88 35.04
CA GLN A 158 13.58 -11.32 36.41
C GLN A 158 13.95 -12.34 37.50
N THR A 159 15.24 -12.67 37.60
CA THR A 159 15.84 -13.02 38.89
C THR A 159 16.52 -11.78 39.43
N ILE A 160 15.78 -10.93 40.14
CA ILE A 160 16.38 -9.88 40.96
C ILE A 160 17.07 -10.59 42.14
N PRO A 161 18.40 -10.54 42.29
CA PRO A 161 19.05 -11.12 43.46
C PRO A 161 18.59 -10.36 44.69
N LYS A 162 17.98 -11.07 45.65
CA LYS A 162 17.65 -10.55 46.97
C LYS A 162 18.94 -10.04 47.62
N GLN A 163 19.04 -8.74 47.77
CA GLN A 163 20.09 -8.10 48.55
C GLN A 163 19.88 -8.46 50.03
N SER A 164 20.82 -9.20 50.60
CA SER A 164 20.81 -9.60 52.01
C SER A 164 20.96 -8.36 52.91
N PRO A 165 20.22 -8.27 54.03
CA PRO A 165 20.47 -7.24 55.02
C PRO A 165 21.82 -7.50 55.71
N SER A 166 22.71 -6.52 55.66
CA SER A 166 23.96 -6.52 56.44
C SER A 166 23.66 -6.29 57.94
N PRO A 167 24.45 -6.91 58.83
CA PRO A 167 24.23 -6.90 60.29
C PRO A 167 24.46 -5.53 60.93
#